data_AF-A0A4R4WGW8-F1
#
_entry.id   AF-A0A4R4WGW8-F1
#
_cell.length_a   1.000
_cell.length_b   1.000
_cell.length_c   1.000
_cell.angle_alpha   90.00
_cell.angle_beta   90.00
_cell.angle_gamma   90.00
#
_symmetry.space_group_name_H-M   'P 1'
#
loop_
_entity.id
_entity.type
_entity.pdbx_description
1 polymer ?
#
loop_
_entity_poly.entity_id
_entity_poly.type
_entity_poly.pdbx_seq_one_letter_code
_entity_poly.pdbx_strand_id
1 'polypeptide(L)'
;MRERGESLLELVMAIALMGVAIVAVMSGLTTTVLMSDVQRKQATAVATVRSYAEALQRYVADGHYVACATASSYVVPGFVSPAGFTAKVVSGSVRYWTGALWLPLCLPDRGLQRVRVSVASTDGRAVETLDVVLRKPCRLEDPPCT
;
A
#
# COMPACT_ATOMS: atom_id res chain seq x y z
N MET A 1 5.32 -70.06 -15.68
CA MET A 1 4.09 -69.25 -15.66
C MET A 1 4.02 -68.46 -14.36
N ARG A 2 4.63 -67.27 -14.32
CA ARG A 2 4.66 -66.41 -13.13
C ARG A 2 4.65 -64.93 -13.56
N GLU A 3 3.66 -64.56 -14.37
CA GLU A 3 3.48 -63.19 -14.90
C GLU A 3 2.08 -62.63 -14.62
N ARG A 4 1.51 -62.94 -13.45
CA ARG A 4 0.19 -62.39 -13.04
C ARG A 4 0.26 -61.41 -11.87
N GLY A 5 1.47 -61.06 -11.42
CA GLY A 5 1.69 -60.10 -10.33
C GLY A 5 2.16 -58.71 -10.76
N GLU A 6 2.64 -58.56 -12.01
CA GLU A 6 3.28 -57.31 -12.47
C GLU A 6 2.25 -56.26 -12.92
N SER A 7 1.12 -56.67 -13.52
CA SER A 7 0.10 -55.73 -14.02
C SER A 7 -0.79 -55.08 -12.95
N LEU A 8 -1.05 -55.75 -11.83
CA LEU A 8 -1.86 -55.17 -10.74
C LEU A 8 -1.10 -54.07 -10.00
N LEU A 9 0.18 -54.31 -9.71
CA LEU A 9 1.01 -53.32 -9.02
C LEU A 9 1.36 -52.14 -9.94
N GLU A 10 1.61 -52.41 -11.23
CA GLU A 10 1.80 -51.37 -12.26
C GLU A 10 0.57 -50.47 -12.40
N LEU A 11 -0.63 -51.06 -12.47
CA LEU A 11 -1.88 -50.28 -12.55
C LEU A 11 -2.09 -49.43 -11.29
N VAL A 12 -1.85 -49.98 -10.10
CA VAL A 12 -1.99 -49.24 -8.83
C VAL A 12 -0.99 -48.10 -8.74
N MET A 13 0.27 -48.31 -9.15
CA MET A 13 1.28 -47.25 -9.16
C MET A 13 0.94 -46.17 -10.20
N ALA A 14 0.47 -46.55 -11.39
CA ALA A 14 0.04 -45.59 -12.41
C ALA A 14 -1.14 -44.73 -11.92
N ILE A 15 -2.16 -45.35 -11.30
CA ILE A 15 -3.30 -44.63 -10.72
C ILE A 15 -2.84 -43.73 -9.58
N ALA A 16 -1.93 -44.19 -8.71
CA ALA A 16 -1.39 -43.39 -7.63
C ALA A 16 -0.64 -42.14 -8.15
N LEU A 17 0.21 -42.31 -9.18
CA LEU A 17 0.95 -41.20 -9.79
C LEU A 17 0.02 -40.22 -10.49
N MET A 18 -0.99 -40.70 -11.23
CA MET A 18 -1.99 -39.84 -11.86
C MET A 18 -2.82 -39.09 -10.82
N GLY A 19 -3.19 -39.74 -9.71
CA GLY A 19 -3.91 -39.11 -8.61
C GLY A 19 -3.12 -37.94 -8.01
N VAL A 20 -1.83 -38.14 -7.71
CA VAL A 20 -0.95 -37.08 -7.20
C VAL A 20 -0.77 -35.96 -8.23
N ALA A 21 -0.61 -36.30 -9.52
CA ALA A 21 -0.48 -35.31 -10.58
C ALA A 21 -1.71 -34.41 -10.70
N ILE A 22 -2.93 -34.97 -10.64
CA ILE A 22 -4.18 -34.21 -10.69
C ILE A 22 -4.29 -33.26 -9.51
N VAL A 23 -4.01 -33.73 -8.28
CA VAL A 23 -4.06 -32.90 -7.07
C VAL A 23 -3.04 -31.76 -7.15
N ALA A 24 -1.82 -32.04 -7.63
CA ALA A 24 -0.79 -31.03 -7.81
C ALA A 24 -1.26 -29.93 -8.79
N VAL A 25 -1.82 -30.30 -9.94
CA VAL A 25 -2.33 -29.34 -10.94
C VAL A 25 -3.48 -28.50 -10.37
N MET A 26 -4.45 -29.12 -9.69
CA MET A 26 -5.58 -28.39 -9.09
C MET A 26 -5.13 -27.42 -8.00
N SER A 27 -4.14 -27.80 -7.18
CA SER A 27 -3.56 -26.91 -6.18
C SER A 27 -2.82 -25.71 -6.81
N GLY A 28 -2.13 -25.93 -7.94
CA GLY A 28 -1.48 -24.87 -8.69
C GLY A 28 -2.47 -23.86 -9.24
N LEU A 29 -3.54 -24.33 -9.89
CA LEU A 29 -4.57 -23.47 -10.49
C LEU A 29 -5.34 -22.64 -9.47
N THR A 30 -5.68 -23.23 -8.32
CA THR A 30 -6.37 -22.48 -7.24
C THR A 30 -5.49 -21.39 -6.65
N THR A 31 -4.20 -21.66 -6.48
CA THR A 31 -3.23 -20.68 -5.97
C THR A 31 -3.06 -19.51 -6.93
N THR A 32 -2.95 -19.75 -8.23
CA THR A 32 -2.74 -18.67 -9.23
C THR A 32 -3.93 -17.71 -9.32
N VAL A 33 -5.17 -18.22 -9.21
CA VAL A 33 -6.38 -17.38 -9.18
C VAL A 33 -6.39 -16.46 -7.96
N LEU A 34 -6.10 -17.01 -6.78
CA LEU A 34 -6.06 -16.22 -5.54
C LEU A 34 -4.96 -15.16 -5.57
N MET A 35 -3.77 -15.53 -6.04
CA MET A 35 -2.66 -14.59 -6.20
C MET A 35 -2.98 -13.46 -7.19
N SER A 36 -3.73 -13.76 -8.26
CA SER A 36 -4.16 -12.76 -9.24
C SER A 36 -5.10 -11.71 -8.65
N ASP A 37 -6.03 -12.11 -7.77
CA ASP A 37 -6.93 -11.17 -7.05
C ASP A 37 -6.12 -10.25 -6.11
N VAL A 38 -5.20 -10.84 -5.35
CA VAL A 38 -4.33 -10.10 -4.42
C VAL A 38 -3.47 -9.09 -5.18
N GLN A 39 -2.83 -9.50 -6.28
CA GLN A 39 -2.00 -8.61 -7.10
C GLN A 39 -2.82 -7.47 -7.70
N ARG A 40 -4.04 -7.73 -8.16
CA ARG A 40 -4.93 -6.68 -8.67
C ARG A 40 -5.23 -5.64 -7.57
N LYS A 41 -5.56 -6.10 -6.36
CA LYS A 41 -5.83 -5.21 -5.22
C LYS A 41 -4.58 -4.44 -4.78
N GLN A 42 -3.42 -5.08 -4.77
CA GLN A 42 -2.14 -4.41 -4.50
C GLN A 42 -1.84 -3.34 -5.54
N ALA A 43 -1.99 -3.64 -6.83
CA ALA A 43 -1.79 -2.67 -7.90
C ALA A 43 -2.73 -1.45 -7.76
N THR A 44 -4.00 -1.69 -7.44
CA THR A 44 -4.96 -0.61 -7.16
C THR A 44 -4.58 0.19 -5.91
N ALA A 45 -4.15 -0.47 -4.82
CA ALA A 45 -3.72 0.21 -3.60
C ALA A 45 -2.48 1.08 -3.83
N VAL A 46 -1.48 0.59 -4.58
CA VAL A 46 -0.26 1.31 -4.94
C VAL A 46 -0.56 2.53 -5.80
N ALA A 47 -1.42 2.38 -6.81
CA ALA A 47 -1.84 3.52 -7.64
C ALA A 47 -2.57 4.56 -6.79
N THR A 48 -3.51 4.12 -5.94
CA THR A 48 -4.33 5.01 -5.11
C THR A 48 -3.50 5.75 -4.07
N VAL A 49 -2.52 5.09 -3.41
CA VAL A 49 -1.69 5.75 -2.38
C VAL A 49 -0.80 6.81 -2.99
N ARG A 50 -0.32 6.60 -4.22
CA ARG A 50 0.44 7.59 -4.98
C ARG A 50 -0.43 8.76 -5.40
N SER A 51 -1.62 8.50 -5.95
CA SER A 51 -2.57 9.57 -6.31
C SER A 51 -2.99 10.40 -5.09
N TYR A 52 -3.19 9.76 -3.94
CA TYR A 52 -3.50 10.45 -2.68
C TYR A 52 -2.33 11.31 -2.21
N ALA A 53 -1.10 10.80 -2.27
CA ALA A 53 0.11 11.55 -1.94
C ALA A 53 0.27 12.79 -2.84
N GLU A 54 0.06 12.64 -4.14
CA GLU A 54 0.12 13.76 -5.10
C GLU A 54 -0.99 14.79 -4.81
N ALA A 55 -2.22 14.34 -4.53
CA ALA A 55 -3.32 15.22 -4.15
C ALA A 55 -3.03 15.98 -2.85
N LEU A 56 -2.43 15.31 -1.86
CA LEU A 56 -2.02 15.93 -0.61
C LEU A 56 -0.90 16.95 -0.82
N GLN A 57 0.09 16.64 -1.65
CA GLN A 57 1.16 17.58 -1.98
C GLN A 57 0.62 18.83 -2.69
N ARG A 58 -0.32 18.66 -3.63
CA ARG A 58 -0.99 19.79 -4.29
C ARG A 58 -1.78 20.63 -3.30
N TYR A 59 -2.57 19.98 -2.45
CA TYR A 59 -3.33 20.66 -1.40
C TYR A 59 -2.42 21.51 -0.49
N VAL A 60 -1.28 20.96 -0.05
CA VAL A 60 -0.32 21.73 0.75
C VAL A 60 0.34 22.86 -0.05
N ALA A 61 0.71 22.60 -1.30
CA ALA A 61 1.28 23.60 -2.19
C ALA A 61 0.30 24.76 -2.45
N ASP A 62 -1.00 24.53 -2.33
CA ASP A 62 -2.06 25.52 -2.46
C ASP A 62 -2.24 26.45 -1.25
N GLY A 63 -1.40 26.33 -0.23
CA GLY A 63 -1.41 27.21 0.94
C GLY A 63 -1.94 26.55 2.21
N HIS A 64 -2.33 25.27 2.14
CA HIS A 64 -2.85 24.52 3.28
C HIS A 64 -1.75 23.87 4.14
N TYR A 65 -0.56 24.45 4.14
CA TYR A 65 0.50 24.04 5.05
C TYR A 65 0.21 24.56 6.46
N VAL A 66 0.17 23.66 7.44
CA VAL A 66 -0.03 24.01 8.86
C VAL A 66 1.29 23.81 9.61
N ALA A 67 1.76 24.84 10.30
CA ALA A 67 2.92 24.70 11.19
C ALA A 67 2.56 23.80 12.37
N CYS A 68 3.44 22.87 12.74
CA CYS A 68 3.18 21.89 13.80
C CYS A 68 1.91 21.05 13.58
N ALA A 69 1.65 20.64 12.33
CA ALA A 69 0.45 19.93 11.95
C ALA A 69 0.34 18.53 12.59
N THR A 70 -0.88 18.13 12.94
CA THR A 70 -1.18 16.73 13.26
C THR A 70 -1.69 16.00 12.02
N ALA A 71 -1.82 14.67 12.10
CA ALA A 71 -2.40 13.89 10.99
C ALA A 71 -3.80 14.38 10.58
N SER A 72 -4.59 14.91 11.52
CA SER A 72 -5.93 15.45 11.24
C SER A 72 -5.91 16.82 10.55
N SER A 73 -4.77 17.50 10.51
CA SER A 73 -4.61 18.77 9.78
C SER A 73 -4.51 18.53 8.26
N TYR A 74 -4.12 17.32 7.86
CA TYR A 74 -3.92 16.94 6.46
C TYR A 74 -5.05 16.02 6.00
N VAL A 75 -6.20 16.63 5.74
CA VAL A 75 -7.34 15.96 5.11
C VAL A 75 -7.54 16.62 3.75
N VAL A 76 -7.36 15.86 2.67
CA VAL A 76 -7.55 16.36 1.30
C VAL A 76 -9.04 16.36 0.98
N PRO A 77 -9.72 17.52 0.94
CA PRO A 77 -11.13 17.58 0.62
C PRO A 77 -11.35 17.14 -0.83
N GLY A 78 -12.39 16.33 -1.07
CA GLY A 78 -12.77 15.91 -2.42
C GLY A 78 -11.90 14.80 -3.04
N PHE A 79 -10.94 14.22 -2.31
CA PHE A 79 -10.26 13.02 -2.79
C PHE A 79 -11.22 11.82 -2.79
N VAL A 80 -11.52 11.28 -3.97
CA VAL A 80 -12.37 10.11 -4.12
C VAL A 80 -11.50 8.86 -4.26
N SER A 81 -11.56 7.98 -3.27
CA SER A 81 -10.91 6.66 -3.35
C SER A 81 -11.74 5.72 -4.23
N PRO A 82 -11.11 4.79 -4.97
CA PRO A 82 -11.83 3.72 -5.66
C PRO A 82 -12.69 2.90 -4.68
N ALA A 83 -13.79 2.34 -5.17
CA ALA A 83 -14.69 1.56 -4.34
C ALA A 83 -13.96 0.42 -3.62
N GLY A 84 -14.22 0.26 -2.33
CA GLY A 84 -13.57 -0.75 -1.50
C GLY A 84 -12.18 -0.37 -0.99
N PHE A 85 -11.69 0.85 -1.24
CA PHE A 85 -10.43 1.36 -0.68
C PHE A 85 -10.66 2.61 0.17
N THR A 86 -9.81 2.79 1.19
CA THR A 86 -9.83 3.98 2.05
C THR A 86 -8.42 4.55 2.17
N ALA A 87 -8.24 5.79 1.72
CA ALA A 87 -7.02 6.57 1.87
C ALA A 87 -7.08 7.46 3.12
N LYS A 88 -5.98 7.53 3.87
CA LYS A 88 -5.85 8.42 5.04
C LYS A 88 -4.41 8.74 5.37
N VAL A 89 -4.18 9.85 6.07
CA VAL A 89 -2.92 10.10 6.79
C VAL A 89 -2.92 9.27 8.07
N VAL A 90 -1.82 8.57 8.34
CA VAL A 90 -1.68 7.72 9.53
C VAL A 90 -1.51 8.61 10.77
N SER A 91 -2.35 8.37 11.78
CA SER A 91 -2.28 9.08 13.07
C SER A 91 -0.90 8.95 13.73
N GLY A 92 -0.34 10.05 14.22
CA GLY A 92 0.99 10.05 14.87
C GLY A 92 2.18 9.85 13.93
N SER A 93 1.96 9.80 12.62
CA SER A 93 3.02 9.63 11.63
C SER A 93 3.78 10.91 11.29
N VAL A 94 3.25 12.07 11.65
CA VAL A 94 3.87 13.36 11.34
C VAL A 94 5.24 13.45 11.99
N ARG A 95 6.22 13.85 11.20
CA ARG A 95 7.59 14.13 11.63
C ARG A 95 8.00 15.50 11.10
N TYR A 96 8.69 16.26 11.93
CA TYR A 96 9.14 17.62 11.63
C TYR A 96 10.63 17.62 11.32
N TRP A 97 11.03 18.40 10.34
CA TRP A 97 12.43 18.53 9.98
C TRP A 97 13.15 19.52 10.89
N THR A 98 14.26 19.10 11.49
CA THR A 98 15.09 19.97 12.34
C THR A 98 16.27 20.62 11.61
N GLY A 99 16.46 20.35 10.32
CA GLY A 99 17.71 20.67 9.61
C GLY A 99 18.69 19.51 9.53
N ALA A 100 18.52 18.48 10.37
CA ALA A 100 19.38 17.29 10.38
C ALA A 100 18.58 15.98 10.54
N LEU A 101 17.49 16.01 11.32
CA LEU A 101 16.74 14.83 11.70
C LEU A 101 15.23 15.06 11.57
N TRP A 102 14.48 13.97 11.46
CA TRP A 102 13.02 13.94 11.49
C TRP A 102 12.54 13.56 12.88
N LEU A 103 11.94 14.50 13.62
CA LEU A 103 11.48 14.27 15.01
C LEU A 103 9.95 14.25 15.11
N PRO A 104 9.37 13.52 16.08
CA PRO A 104 7.93 13.53 16.34
C PRO A 104 7.46 14.78 17.10
N LEU A 105 8.39 15.51 17.72
CA LEU A 105 8.10 16.74 18.45
C LEU A 105 8.18 17.93 17.49
N CYS A 106 7.17 18.80 17.52
CA CYS A 106 7.28 20.07 16.82
C CYS A 106 8.19 21.02 17.60
N LEU A 107 9.39 21.22 17.06
CA LEU A 107 10.32 22.29 17.39
C LEU A 107 9.98 23.52 16.53
N PRO A 108 10.74 24.64 16.53
CA PRO A 108 10.54 25.68 15.52
C PRO A 108 10.45 25.06 14.12
N ASP A 109 9.29 25.25 13.49
CA ASP A 109 8.94 24.61 12.24
C ASP A 109 9.76 25.21 11.08
N ARG A 110 10.50 24.36 10.38
CA ARG A 110 11.39 24.74 9.27
C ARG A 110 10.73 24.54 7.90
N GLY A 111 9.40 24.54 7.86
CA GLY A 111 8.63 24.43 6.63
C GLY A 111 8.68 23.06 5.95
N LEU A 112 9.13 22.01 6.64
CA LEU A 112 9.19 20.65 6.11
C LEU A 112 8.62 19.65 7.11
N GLN A 113 7.62 18.89 6.65
CA GLN A 113 6.97 17.85 7.43
C GLN A 113 6.91 16.56 6.61
N ARG A 114 7.18 15.42 7.23
CA ARG A 114 7.01 14.11 6.63
C ARG A 114 5.80 13.44 7.27
N VAL A 115 4.88 12.97 6.45
CA VAL A 115 3.67 12.28 6.88
C VAL A 115 3.58 10.93 6.22
N ARG A 116 3.04 9.93 6.91
CA ARG A 116 2.74 8.64 6.30
C ARG A 116 1.30 8.65 5.83
N VAL A 117 1.09 8.38 4.56
CA VAL A 117 -0.23 8.09 4.03
C VAL A 117 -0.41 6.58 3.89
N SER A 118 -1.64 6.11 4.05
CA SER A 118 -2.00 4.71 3.90
C SER A 118 -3.26 4.58 3.05
N VAL A 119 -3.28 3.56 2.19
CA VAL A 119 -4.48 3.09 1.52
C VAL A 119 -4.70 1.64 1.91
N ALA A 120 -5.90 1.34 2.42
CA ALA A 120 -6.28 -0.01 2.79
C ALA A 120 -7.53 -0.45 2.01
N SER A 121 -7.52 -1.70 1.55
CA SER A 121 -8.72 -2.38 1.09
C SER A 121 -9.63 -2.68 2.27
N THR A 122 -10.94 -2.54 2.08
CA THR A 122 -11.99 -2.80 3.08
C THR A 122 -12.00 -4.25 3.58
N ASP A 123 -11.53 -5.19 2.76
CA ASP A 123 -11.40 -6.61 3.11
C ASP A 123 -10.07 -6.96 3.80
N GLY A 124 -9.19 -5.97 4.03
CA GLY A 124 -7.90 -6.14 4.70
C GLY A 124 -6.83 -6.87 3.88
N ARG A 125 -7.09 -7.22 2.61
CA ARG A 125 -6.16 -8.02 1.78
C ARG A 125 -5.05 -7.22 1.12
N ALA A 126 -5.18 -5.89 1.08
CA ALA A 126 -4.16 -5.00 0.57
C ALA A 126 -4.07 -3.76 1.46
N VAL A 127 -2.85 -3.44 1.90
CA VAL A 127 -2.54 -2.21 2.63
C VAL A 127 -1.23 -1.69 2.09
N GLU A 128 -1.25 -0.45 1.60
CA GLU A 128 -0.08 0.22 1.06
C GLU A 128 0.17 1.52 1.82
N THR A 129 1.43 1.84 2.05
CA THR A 129 1.83 3.06 2.75
C THR A 129 2.93 3.78 2.00
N LEU A 130 2.89 5.11 2.05
CA LEU A 130 3.91 5.97 1.45
C LEU A 130 4.26 7.11 2.41
N ASP A 131 5.55 7.33 2.63
CA ASP A 131 6.01 8.51 3.36
C ASP A 131 6.13 9.68 2.38
N VAL A 132 5.39 10.75 2.64
CA VAL A 132 5.28 11.94 1.80
C VAL A 132 5.92 13.10 2.54
N VAL A 133 6.83 13.81 1.87
CA VAL A 133 7.39 15.06 2.39
C VAL A 133 6.55 16.22 1.86
N LEU A 134 6.01 16.98 2.79
CA LEU A 134 5.22 18.19 2.61
C LEU A 134 6.13 19.39 2.86
N ARG A 135 6.10 20.33 1.92
CA ARG A 135 6.89 21.56 1.98
C ARG A 135 5.96 22.75 2.08
N LYS A 136 6.26 23.66 3.00
CA LYS A 136 5.62 24.97 3.08
C LYS A 136 5.79 25.69 1.74
N PRO A 137 4.71 26.16 1.10
CA PRO A 137 4.84 26.91 -0.14
C PRO A 137 5.62 28.21 0.11
N CYS A 138 6.45 28.59 -0.86
CA CYS A 138 7.02 29.94 -0.96
C CYS A 138 6.58 30.55 -2.28
N ARG A 139 5.36 31.11 -2.30
CA ARG A 139 4.91 31.98 -3.39
C ARG A 139 5.43 33.39 -3.14
N LEU A 140 5.35 34.25 -4.15
CA LEU A 140 5.76 35.67 -4.02
C LEU A 140 4.98 36.42 -2.92
N GLU A 141 3.78 35.95 -2.59
CA GLU A 141 2.90 36.53 -1.57
C GLU A 141 3.15 35.93 -0.17
N ASP A 142 3.93 34.84 -0.06
CA ASP A 142 4.18 34.14 1.21
C ASP A 142 5.44 34.68 1.91
N PRO A 143 5.52 34.58 3.26
CA PRO A 143 6.75 34.88 3.99
C PRO A 143 7.92 34.01 3.48
N PRO A 144 9.16 34.56 3.47
CA PRO A 144 10.30 33.89 2.87
C PRO A 144 10.53 32.49 3.46
N CYS A 145 10.79 31.53 2.57
CA CYS A 145 11.21 30.17 2.92
C CYS A 145 12.52 30.26 3.73
N THR A 146 12.41 30.15 5.05
CA THR A 146 13.54 30.14 6.00
C THR A 146 13.54 28.84 6.79
#